data_AF-A0A2T0XEJ9-F1
#
_entry.id   AF-A0A2T0XEJ9-F1
#
_cell.length_a   1.000
_cell.length_b   1.000
_cell.length_c   1.000
_cell.angle_alpha   90.00
_cell.angle_beta   90.00
_cell.angle_gamma   90.00
#
_symmetry.space_group_name_H-M   'P 1'
#
loop_
_entity.id
_entity.type
_entity.pdbx_description
1 polymer ?
#
loop_
_entity_poly.entity_id
_entity_poly.type
_entity_poly.pdbx_seq_one_letter_code
_entity_poly.pdbx_strand_id
1 'polypeptide(L)'
;MSVLELVKASLRGADDEDDALLLQLIDSASRECAQYIYGGVPDYDLAGAAKNPVHVPELVNGIVILVQADYEDDHARRDEYVAVARKLWWPYRNDLSI
;
A
#
# COMPACT_ATOMS: atom_id res chain seq x y z
N MET A 1 -1.63 -7.34 -15.12
CA MET A 1 -0.51 -6.74 -14.38
C MET A 1 -0.85 -6.79 -12.91
N SER A 2 -0.04 -7.49 -12.13
CA SER A 2 -0.11 -7.63 -10.69
C SER A 2 0.38 -6.37 -9.97
N VAL A 3 0.08 -6.25 -8.68
CA VAL A 3 0.63 -5.16 -7.85
C VAL A 3 2.16 -5.24 -7.76
N LEU A 4 2.74 -6.44 -7.73
CA LEU A 4 4.19 -6.63 -7.75
C LEU A 4 4.82 -6.07 -9.03
N GLU A 5 4.23 -6.37 -10.20
CA GLU A 5 4.70 -5.82 -11.49
C GLU A 5 4.58 -4.29 -11.54
N LEU A 6 3.51 -3.72 -10.98
CA LEU A 6 3.33 -2.26 -10.87
C LEU A 6 4.40 -1.63 -9.96
N VAL A 7 4.67 -2.24 -8.81
CA VAL A 7 5.70 -1.78 -7.88
C VAL A 7 7.08 -1.82 -8.53
N LYS A 8 7.46 -2.94 -9.16
CA LYS A 8 8.73 -3.05 -9.91
C LYS A 8 8.84 -1.99 -11.00
N ALA A 9 7.80 -1.78 -11.79
CA ALA A 9 7.79 -0.76 -12.83
C ALA A 9 7.96 0.67 -12.28
N SER A 10 7.61 0.89 -11.01
CA SER A 10 7.71 2.18 -10.33
C SER A 10 9.07 2.39 -9.63
N LEU A 11 9.84 1.33 -9.40
CA LEU A 11 11.12 1.34 -8.70
C LEU A 11 12.27 1.29 -9.70
N ARG A 12 13.29 2.13 -9.52
CA ARG A 12 14.51 2.01 -10.33
C ARG A 12 15.43 0.96 -9.72
N GLY A 13 15.74 -0.09 -10.49
CA GLY A 13 16.70 -1.11 -10.10
C GLY A 13 16.12 -2.27 -9.27
N ALA A 14 14.79 -2.34 -9.14
CA ALA A 14 14.12 -3.49 -8.56
C ALA A 14 14.12 -4.65 -9.56
N ASP A 15 14.80 -5.74 -9.22
CA ASP A 15 14.89 -6.96 -10.03
C ASP A 15 14.15 -8.13 -9.35
N ASP A 16 14.16 -9.31 -9.98
CA ASP A 16 13.46 -10.50 -9.47
C ASP A 16 14.00 -11.01 -8.12
N GLU A 17 15.23 -10.65 -7.76
CA GLU A 17 15.83 -10.99 -6.47
C GLU A 17 15.16 -10.24 -5.30
N ASP A 18 14.50 -9.11 -5.59
CA ASP A 18 13.81 -8.29 -4.59
C ASP A 18 12.37 -8.73 -4.33
N ASP A 19 11.84 -9.73 -5.06
CA ASP A 19 10.42 -10.10 -5.02
C ASP A 19 9.92 -10.41 -3.62
N ALA A 20 10.72 -11.14 -2.85
CA ALA A 20 10.38 -11.50 -1.48
C ALA A 20 10.26 -10.24 -0.60
N LEU A 21 11.16 -9.28 -0.76
CA LEU A 21 11.13 -8.01 -0.03
C LEU A 21 9.94 -7.16 -0.50
N LEU A 22 9.77 -6.99 -1.80
CA LEU A 22 8.68 -6.18 -2.37
C LEU A 22 7.31 -6.73 -1.96
N LEU A 23 7.12 -8.05 -1.92
CA LEU A 23 5.89 -8.66 -1.43
C LEU A 23 5.63 -8.35 0.06
N GLN A 24 6.67 -8.35 0.89
CA GLN A 24 6.56 -7.95 2.30
C GLN A 24 6.21 -6.47 2.45
N LEU A 25 6.84 -5.59 1.67
CA LEU A 25 6.56 -4.16 1.69
C LEU A 25 5.12 -3.88 1.19
N ILE A 26 4.66 -4.57 0.15
CA ILE A 26 3.29 -4.49 -0.34
C ILE A 26 2.29 -4.92 0.75
N ASP A 27 2.54 -6.02 1.46
CA ASP A 27 1.68 -6.44 2.58
C ASP A 27 1.64 -5.38 3.68
N SER A 28 2.80 -4.85 4.07
CA SER A 28 2.91 -3.80 5.09
C SER A 28 2.15 -2.53 4.69
N ALA A 29 2.38 -2.02 3.49
CA ALA A 29 1.70 -0.84 2.96
C ALA A 29 0.18 -1.07 2.79
N SER A 30 -0.23 -2.28 2.41
CA SER A 30 -1.64 -2.66 2.34
C SER A 30 -2.31 -2.63 3.73
N ARG A 31 -1.62 -3.13 4.77
CA ARG A 31 -2.12 -3.04 6.16
C ARG A 31 -2.22 -1.59 6.63
N GLU A 32 -1.25 -0.73 6.30
CA GLU A 32 -1.31 0.70 6.64
C GLU A 32 -2.49 1.38 5.94
N CYS A 33 -2.73 1.06 4.66
CA CYS A 33 -3.90 1.52 3.91
C CYS A 33 -5.21 1.08 4.57
N ALA A 34 -5.33 -0.21 4.93
CA ALA A 34 -6.50 -0.75 5.59
C ALA A 34 -6.75 -0.12 6.96
N GLN A 35 -5.70 0.04 7.77
CA GLN A 35 -5.77 0.72 9.07
C GLN A 35 -6.31 2.15 8.92
N TYR A 36 -5.86 2.86 7.88
CA TYR A 36 -6.30 4.22 7.60
C TYR A 36 -7.74 4.31 7.10
N ILE A 37 -8.18 3.37 6.27
CA ILE A 37 -9.50 3.39 5.63
C ILE A 37 -10.60 2.80 6.51
N TYR A 38 -10.30 1.70 7.19
CA TYR A 38 -11.25 0.90 7.94
C TYR A 38 -11.12 1.07 9.46
N GLY A 39 -10.11 1.83 9.93
CA GLY A 39 -9.84 1.99 11.37
C GLY A 39 -9.18 0.76 12.00
N GLY A 40 -8.84 -0.25 11.20
CA GLY A 40 -8.24 -1.52 11.61
C GLY A 40 -7.77 -2.32 10.40
N VAL A 41 -6.99 -3.38 10.65
CA VAL A 41 -6.61 -4.35 9.61
C VAL A 41 -7.61 -5.52 9.68
N PRO A 42 -8.49 -5.69 8.67
CA PRO A 42 -9.42 -6.82 8.64
C PRO A 42 -8.66 -8.14 8.49
N ASP A 43 -9.24 -9.21 9.04
CA ASP A 43 -8.91 -10.55 8.59
C ASP A 43 -9.46 -10.72 7.16
N TYR A 44 -8.58 -10.73 6.16
CA TYR A 44 -9.00 -10.78 4.75
C TYR A 44 -9.56 -12.14 4.34
N ASP A 45 -9.24 -13.22 5.06
CA ASP A 45 -9.83 -14.54 4.80
C ASP A 45 -11.32 -14.53 5.18
N LEU A 46 -11.68 -13.74 6.19
CA LEU A 46 -13.07 -13.57 6.65
C LEU A 46 -13.81 -12.41 5.96
N ALA A 47 -13.12 -11.30 5.72
CA ALA A 47 -13.69 -10.07 5.16
C ALA A 47 -13.82 -10.10 3.63
N GLY A 48 -13.13 -11.04 2.98
CA GLY A 48 -13.10 -11.24 1.54
C GLY A 48 -12.08 -10.34 0.82
N ALA A 49 -11.62 -10.81 -0.34
CA ALA A 49 -10.59 -10.14 -1.15
C ALA A 49 -10.92 -8.69 -1.50
N ALA A 50 -12.21 -8.33 -1.65
CA ALA A 50 -12.64 -6.96 -1.94
C ALA A 50 -12.33 -5.95 -0.81
N LYS A 51 -12.05 -6.43 0.41
CA LYS A 51 -11.61 -5.59 1.53
C LYS A 51 -10.10 -5.40 1.58
N ASN A 52 -9.33 -6.24 0.88
CA ASN A 52 -7.88 -6.10 0.83
C ASN A 52 -7.49 -4.96 -0.14
N PRO A 53 -6.81 -3.90 0.34
CA PRO A 53 -6.48 -2.74 -0.48
C PRO A 53 -5.71 -3.05 -1.78
N VAL A 54 -4.92 -4.13 -1.83
CA VAL A 54 -4.20 -4.51 -3.06
C VAL A 54 -5.12 -4.94 -4.22
N HIS A 55 -6.39 -5.24 -3.93
CA HIS A 55 -7.38 -5.62 -4.93
C HIS A 55 -8.32 -4.48 -5.34
N VAL A 56 -8.14 -3.29 -4.76
CA VAL A 56 -8.92 -2.09 -5.08
C VAL A 56 -8.05 -1.13 -5.89
N PRO A 57 -8.26 -1.02 -7.22
CA PRO A 57 -7.37 -0.25 -8.11
C PRO A 57 -7.10 1.19 -7.64
N GLU A 58 -8.09 1.84 -7.05
CA GLU A 58 -8.02 3.21 -6.55
C GLU A 58 -7.07 3.37 -5.36
N LEU A 59 -6.83 2.29 -4.60
CA LEU A 59 -5.97 2.30 -3.42
C LEU A 59 -4.52 1.94 -3.74
N VAL A 60 -4.29 1.22 -4.84
CA VAL A 60 -2.98 0.68 -5.24
C VAL A 60 -1.92 1.77 -5.39
N ASN A 61 -2.26 2.94 -5.93
CA ASN A 61 -1.27 4.01 -6.11
C ASN A 61 -0.65 4.49 -4.78
N GLY A 62 -1.45 4.57 -3.71
CA GLY A 62 -0.92 4.90 -2.39
C GLY A 62 -0.02 3.79 -1.83
N ILE A 63 -0.35 2.52 -2.11
CA ILE A 63 0.48 1.37 -1.72
C ILE A 63 1.84 1.44 -2.42
N VAL A 64 1.84 1.70 -3.74
CA VAL A 64 3.07 1.85 -4.53
C VAL A 64 3.96 2.97 -3.95
N ILE A 65 3.39 4.12 -3.62
CA ILE A 65 4.11 5.26 -3.02
C ILE A 65 4.77 4.85 -1.68
N LEU A 66 4.07 4.13 -0.81
CA LEU A 66 4.69 3.68 0.44
C LEU A 66 5.80 2.65 0.23
N VAL A 67 5.59 1.69 -0.67
CA VAL A 67 6.62 0.70 -1.00
C VAL A 67 7.86 1.37 -1.58
N GLN A 68 7.70 2.41 -2.40
CA GLN A 68 8.82 3.23 -2.87
C GLN A 68 9.61 3.86 -1.73
N ALA A 69 8.91 4.49 -0.78
CA ALA A 69 9.56 5.11 0.37
C ALA A 69 10.30 4.11 1.26
N ASP A 70 9.69 2.94 1.50
CA ASP A 70 10.27 1.91 2.35
C ASP A 70 11.41 1.15 1.66
N TYR A 71 11.35 0.96 0.34
CA TYR A 71 12.41 0.31 -0.44
C TYR A 71 13.65 1.21 -0.61
N GLU A 72 13.46 2.52 -0.79
CA GLU A 72 14.56 3.49 -0.91
C GLU A 72 15.26 3.80 0.44
N ASP A 73 14.73 3.28 1.56
CA ASP A 73 15.21 3.49 2.95
C ASP A 73 15.39 4.97 3.34
N ASP A 74 14.64 5.88 2.70
CA ASP A 74 14.66 7.31 3.01
C ASP A 74 13.62 7.65 4.10
N HIS A 75 14.01 7.41 5.35
CA HIS A 75 13.16 7.70 6.51
C HIS A 75 12.70 9.16 6.60
N ALA A 76 13.51 10.12 6.12
CA ALA A 76 13.15 11.54 6.18
C ALA A 76 12.01 11.87 5.21
N ARG A 77 11.95 11.17 4.08
CA ARG A 77 10.91 11.36 3.06
C ARG A 77 9.69 10.47 3.30
N ARG A 78 9.81 9.37 4.04
CA ARG A 78 8.69 8.45 4.34
C ARG A 78 7.43 9.19 4.82
N ASP A 79 7.56 10.16 5.73
CA ASP A 79 6.42 10.92 6.24
C ASP A 79 5.70 11.74 5.15
N GLU A 80 6.45 12.29 4.19
CA GLU A 80 5.87 13.00 3.04
C GLU A 80 5.09 12.04 2.13
N TYR A 81 5.65 10.86 1.88
CA TYR A 81 5.02 9.83 1.06
C TYR A 81 3.76 9.27 1.72
N VAL A 82 3.78 9.07 3.04
CA VAL A 82 2.59 8.73 3.84
C VAL A 82 1.53 9.82 3.73
N ALA A 83 1.90 11.10 3.81
CA ALA A 83 0.95 12.20 3.66
C ALA A 83 0.32 12.23 2.25
N VAL A 84 1.08 11.93 1.20
CA VAL A 84 0.56 11.81 -0.17
C VAL A 84 -0.37 10.61 -0.31
N ALA A 85 0.03 9.42 0.16
CA ALA A 85 -0.78 8.21 0.12
C ALA A 85 -2.12 8.41 0.85
N ARG A 86 -2.10 9.02 2.04
CA ARG A 86 -3.31 9.34 2.82
C ARG A 86 -4.26 10.31 2.13
N LYS A 87 -3.75 11.25 1.33
CA LYS A 87 -4.60 12.14 0.51
C LYS A 87 -5.31 11.37 -0.60
N LEU A 88 -4.65 10.39 -1.23
CA LEU A 88 -5.27 9.52 -2.23
C LEU A 88 -6.35 8.63 -1.61
N TRP A 89 -6.10 8.12 -0.40
CA TRP A 89 -7.03 7.22 0.29
C TRP A 89 -8.18 7.94 1.00
N TRP A 90 -8.06 9.24 1.28
CA TRP A 90 -9.04 10.01 2.04
C TRP A 90 -10.49 9.83 1.55
N PRO A 91 -10.80 9.88 0.24
CA PRO A 91 -12.18 9.72 -0.26
C PRO A 91 -12.80 8.34 0.03
N TYR A 92 -11.98 7.34 0.36
CA TYR A 92 -12.41 5.96 0.57
C TYR A 92 -12.56 5.60 2.04
N ARG A 93 -12.22 6.50 2.96
CA ARG A 93 -12.31 6.29 4.40
C ARG A 93 -13.75 5.94 4.80
N ASN A 94 -13.89 4.79 5.44
CA ASN A 94 -15.15 4.28 5.96
C ASN A 94 -15.16 4.27 7.49
N ASP A 95 -14.01 4.43 8.13
CA ASP A 95 -13.86 4.52 9.59
C ASP A 95 -14.49 5.79 10.20
N LEU A 96 -14.73 6.80 9.36
CA LEU A 96 -15.39 8.06 9.71
C LEU A 96 -16.92 8.01 9.51
N SER A 97 -17.47 6.86 9.10
CA SER A 97 -18.92 6.68 8.98
C SER A 97 -19.55 6.69 10.37
N ILE A 98 -20.27 7.78 10.68
CA ILE A 98 -21.12 7.93 11.88
C ILE A 98 -22.43 7.18 11.67
#